data_AF-A0A8T3NZ94-F1
#
_entry.id   AF-A0A8T3NZ94-F1
#
_cell.length_a   1.000
_cell.length_b   1.000
_cell.length_c   1.000
_cell.angle_alpha   90.00
_cell.angle_beta   90.00
_cell.angle_gamma   90.00
#
_symmetry.space_group_name_H-M   'P 1'
#
loop_
_entity.id
_entity.type
_entity.pdbx_description
1 polymer ?
#
loop_
_entity_poly.entity_id
_entity_poly.type
_entity_poly.pdbx_seq_one_letter_code
_entity_poly.pdbx_strand_id
1 'polypeptide(L)'
;MLDALSQLSLSEWKDVAAVVGVAIALGTLLKGVIEYSHQDAQKRAEHFLNMRKRLKDNSTLEELCALLEVDDPKLVDVPFKDKRSLLGFFEEISLMMNSGLIRKAVAHYMFGYYAIRCWDSKHFWCDIEKNSIYWTVFREFVEDMKSMEKHFSFNRRHFRF
;
A
#
# COMPACT_ATOMS: atom_id res chain seq x y z
N MET A 1 14.32 -19.73 -51.26
CA MET A 1 14.01 -18.67 -50.27
C MET A 1 15.18 -17.70 -50.10
N LEU A 2 16.44 -18.18 -50.07
CA LEU A 2 17.64 -17.32 -50.10
C LEU A 2 17.86 -16.63 -51.46
N ASP A 3 17.53 -17.28 -52.58
CA ASP A 3 17.64 -16.67 -53.94
C ASP A 3 16.66 -15.52 -54.22
N ALA A 4 15.57 -15.41 -53.45
CA ALA A 4 14.62 -14.29 -53.60
C ALA A 4 15.12 -13.01 -52.90
N LEU A 5 16.03 -13.14 -51.93
CA LEU A 5 16.60 -12.01 -51.20
C LEU A 5 17.80 -11.39 -51.93
N SER A 6 18.45 -12.12 -52.83
CA SER A 6 19.62 -11.65 -53.59
C SER A 6 19.28 -10.75 -54.78
N GLN A 7 18.01 -10.68 -55.19
CA GLN A 7 17.53 -9.82 -56.28
C GLN A 7 16.95 -8.47 -55.81
N LEU A 8 16.89 -8.22 -54.51
CA LEU A 8 16.37 -6.97 -53.96
C LEU A 8 17.33 -5.80 -54.24
N SER A 9 16.77 -4.70 -54.74
CA SER A 9 17.45 -3.42 -54.89
C SER A 9 17.82 -2.81 -53.54
N LEU A 10 18.83 -1.93 -53.52
CA LEU A 10 19.28 -1.25 -52.30
C LEU A 10 18.15 -0.48 -51.58
N SER A 11 17.18 0.04 -52.33
CA SER A 11 16.00 0.72 -51.77
C SER A 11 15.07 -0.23 -51.01
N GLU A 12 14.80 -1.41 -51.57
CA GLU A 12 13.92 -2.38 -50.92
C GLU A 12 14.54 -2.92 -49.62
N TRP A 13 15.87 -3.08 -49.59
CA TRP A 13 16.60 -3.41 -48.36
C TRP A 13 16.48 -2.34 -47.27
N LYS A 14 16.47 -1.05 -47.64
CA LYS A 14 16.26 0.05 -46.70
C LYS A 14 14.84 0.03 -46.13
N ASP A 15 13.84 -0.23 -46.97
CA ASP A 15 12.44 -0.29 -46.54
C ASP A 15 12.20 -1.47 -45.61
N VAL A 16 12.74 -2.65 -45.94
CA VAL A 16 12.70 -3.83 -45.06
C VAL A 16 13.39 -3.54 -43.72
N ALA A 17 14.58 -2.94 -43.75
CA ALA A 17 15.30 -2.58 -42.53
C ALA A 17 14.52 -1.55 -41.67
N ALA A 18 13.87 -0.56 -42.29
CA ALA A 18 13.05 0.42 -41.61
C ALA A 18 11.83 -0.24 -40.93
N VAL A 19 11.11 -1.11 -41.65
CA VAL A 19 9.96 -1.85 -41.11
C VAL A 19 10.38 -2.74 -39.94
N VAL A 20 11.47 -3.49 -40.10
CA VAL A 20 12.02 -4.34 -39.04
C VAL A 20 12.45 -3.51 -37.83
N GLY A 21 13.13 -2.38 -38.06
CA GLY A 21 13.56 -1.47 -37.00
C GLY A 21 12.38 -0.93 -36.19
N VAL A 22 11.31 -0.48 -36.86
CA VAL A 22 10.08 -0.01 -36.20
C VAL A 22 9.40 -1.14 -35.42
N ALA A 23 9.32 -2.35 -36.00
CA ALA A 23 8.73 -3.50 -35.32
C ALA A 23 9.49 -3.87 -34.04
N ILE A 24 10.83 -3.87 -34.08
CA ILE A 24 11.68 -4.11 -32.92
C ILE A 24 11.49 -3.02 -31.86
N ALA A 25 11.49 -1.75 -32.28
CA ALA A 25 11.29 -0.62 -31.37
C ALA A 25 9.93 -0.71 -30.64
N LEU A 26 8.85 -1.02 -31.37
CA LEU A 26 7.52 -1.20 -30.80
C LEU A 26 7.47 -2.40 -29.83
N GLY A 27 8.08 -3.53 -30.22
CA GLY A 27 8.16 -4.71 -29.36
C GLY A 27 8.89 -4.42 -28.03
N THR A 28 10.01 -3.70 -28.09
CA THR A 28 10.77 -3.27 -26.91
C THR A 28 9.96 -2.31 -26.05
N LEU A 29 9.25 -1.35 -26.64
CA LEU A 29 8.40 -0.42 -25.91
C LEU A 29 7.28 -1.14 -25.15
N LEU A 30 6.57 -2.06 -25.83
CA LEU A 30 5.50 -2.85 -25.22
C LEU A 30 6.03 -3.70 -24.05
N LYS A 31 7.18 -4.36 -24.24
CA LYS A 31 7.84 -5.10 -23.17
C LYS A 31 8.21 -4.19 -21.99
N GLY A 32 8.71 -2.98 -22.26
CA GLY A 32 9.04 -1.99 -21.24
C GLY A 32 7.83 -1.57 -20.40
N VAL A 33 6.67 -1.35 -21.03
CA VAL A 33 5.42 -1.01 -20.33
C VAL A 33 4.94 -2.16 -19.43
N ILE A 34 4.97 -3.40 -19.93
CA ILE A 34 4.56 -4.57 -19.14
C ILE A 34 5.49 -4.75 -17.93
N GLU A 35 6.80 -4.69 -18.15
CA GLU A 35 7.81 -4.81 -17.10
C GLU A 35 7.65 -3.72 -16.04
N TYR A 36 7.44 -2.46 -16.48
CA TYR A 36 7.18 -1.35 -15.57
C TYR A 36 5.94 -1.59 -14.69
N SER A 37 4.86 -2.13 -15.27
CA SER A 37 3.65 -2.48 -14.51
C SER A 37 3.91 -3.59 -13.47
N HIS A 38 4.75 -4.58 -13.79
CA HIS A 38 5.13 -5.63 -12.82
C HIS A 38 5.98 -5.08 -11.69
N GLN A 39 6.96 -4.22 -12.00
CA GLN A 39 7.81 -3.57 -11.00
C GLN A 39 7.00 -2.68 -10.05
N ASP A 40 5.99 -1.98 -10.55
CA ASP A 40 5.12 -1.15 -9.73
C ASP A 40 4.28 -2.00 -8.74
N ALA A 41 3.73 -3.12 -9.22
CA ALA A 41 3.04 -4.08 -8.34
C ALA A 41 3.97 -4.66 -7.27
N GLN A 42 5.21 -4.98 -7.63
CA GLN A 42 6.22 -5.47 -6.69
C GLN A 42 6.55 -4.40 -5.63
N LYS A 43 6.76 -3.15 -6.03
CA LYS A 43 7.03 -2.04 -5.09
C LYS A 43 5.88 -1.82 -4.11
N ARG A 44 4.62 -1.87 -4.58
CA ARG A 44 3.45 -1.80 -3.69
C ARG A 44 3.46 -2.93 -2.65
N ALA A 45 3.78 -4.15 -3.08
CA ALA A 45 3.88 -5.30 -2.18
C ALA A 45 5.03 -5.13 -1.17
N GLU A 46 6.20 -4.66 -1.61
CA GLU A 46 7.35 -4.38 -0.74
C GLU A 46 7.01 -3.32 0.31
N HIS A 47 6.42 -2.19 -0.09
CA HIS A 47 5.98 -1.14 0.83
C HIS A 47 4.98 -1.67 1.86
N PHE A 48 4.00 -2.45 1.42
CA PHE A 48 3.05 -3.09 2.32
C PHE A 48 3.74 -4.05 3.31
N LEU A 49 4.65 -4.90 2.84
CA LEU A 49 5.38 -5.85 3.70
C LEU A 49 6.23 -5.11 4.72
N ASN A 50 6.88 -4.01 4.34
CA ASN A 50 7.65 -3.17 5.23
C ASN A 50 6.78 -2.56 6.34
N MET A 51 5.59 -2.07 6.01
CA MET A 51 4.66 -1.54 7.01
C MET A 51 4.15 -2.62 7.96
N ARG A 52 3.79 -3.79 7.43
CA ARG A 52 3.37 -4.94 8.25
C ARG A 52 4.50 -5.38 9.18
N LYS A 53 5.72 -5.47 8.67
CA LYS A 53 6.92 -5.79 9.45
C LYS A 53 7.12 -4.75 10.55
N ARG A 54 7.01 -3.45 10.24
CA ARG A 54 7.16 -2.40 11.25
C ARG A 54 6.12 -2.49 12.37
N LEU A 55 4.89 -2.87 12.07
CA LEU A 55 3.86 -3.07 13.09
C LEU A 55 4.14 -4.27 14.01
N LYS A 56 4.71 -5.35 13.47
CA LYS A 56 4.90 -6.62 14.19
C LYS A 56 6.27 -6.78 14.84
N ASP A 57 7.33 -6.27 14.22
CA ASP A 57 8.71 -6.45 14.69
C ASP A 57 9.15 -5.28 15.58
N ASN A 58 8.38 -4.19 15.63
CA ASN A 58 8.61 -3.11 16.60
C ASN A 58 7.91 -3.47 17.91
N SER A 59 8.68 -3.83 18.93
CA SER A 59 8.17 -4.27 20.23
C SER A 59 7.22 -3.26 20.89
N THR A 60 7.47 -1.96 20.72
CA THR A 60 6.60 -0.90 21.27
C THR A 60 5.24 -0.88 20.58
N LEU A 61 5.20 -0.98 19.25
CA LEU A 61 3.94 -1.01 18.51
C LEU A 61 3.17 -2.30 18.75
N GLU A 62 3.88 -3.43 18.83
CA GLU A 62 3.30 -4.73 19.14
C GLU A 62 2.66 -4.74 20.53
N GLU A 63 3.39 -4.27 21.55
CA GLU A 63 2.90 -4.17 22.93
C GLU A 63 1.68 -3.24 23.02
N LEU A 64 1.73 -2.07 22.37
CA LEU A 64 0.58 -1.17 22.32
C LEU A 64 -0.65 -1.83 21.68
N CYS A 65 -0.46 -2.56 20.57
CA CYS A 65 -1.55 -3.30 19.94
C CYS A 65 -2.12 -4.36 20.90
N ALA A 66 -1.28 -5.07 21.65
CA ALA A 66 -1.71 -6.07 22.62
C ALA A 66 -2.54 -5.45 23.76
N LEU A 67 -2.12 -4.29 24.28
CA LEU A 67 -2.88 -3.56 25.31
C LEU A 67 -4.24 -3.06 24.77
N LEU A 68 -4.29 -2.64 23.50
CA LEU A 68 -5.52 -2.17 22.83
C LEU A 68 -6.56 -3.29 22.60
N GLU A 69 -6.15 -4.57 22.51
CA GLU A 69 -7.06 -5.72 22.35
C GLU A 69 -8.08 -5.81 23.49
N VAL A 70 -7.72 -5.33 24.68
CA VAL A 70 -8.57 -5.37 25.88
C VAL A 70 -8.84 -3.99 26.47
N ASP A 71 -8.39 -2.91 25.79
CA ASP A 71 -8.40 -1.53 26.33
C ASP A 71 -7.79 -1.48 27.74
N ASP A 72 -6.59 -2.06 27.89
CA ASP A 72 -5.93 -2.23 29.19
C ASP A 72 -5.66 -0.86 29.85
N PRO A 73 -5.99 -0.66 31.15
CA PRO A 73 -5.72 0.58 31.87
C PRO A 73 -4.25 1.03 31.85
N LYS A 74 -3.29 0.11 31.68
CA LYS A 74 -1.86 0.45 31.51
C LYS A 74 -1.60 1.39 30.34
N LEU A 75 -2.51 1.47 29.36
CA LEU A 75 -2.44 2.44 28.27
C LEU A 75 -2.39 3.88 28.76
N VAL A 76 -2.93 4.20 29.95
CA VAL A 76 -2.82 5.55 30.53
C VAL A 76 -1.36 5.92 30.73
N ASP A 77 -0.58 5.02 31.33
CA ASP A 77 0.81 5.25 31.74
C ASP A 77 1.83 5.17 30.58
N VAL A 78 1.39 4.74 29.39
CA VAL A 78 2.29 4.66 28.21
C VAL A 78 2.79 6.06 27.83
N PRO A 79 4.11 6.23 27.57
CA PRO A 79 4.65 7.51 27.16
C PRO A 79 3.96 8.10 25.92
N PHE A 80 3.70 9.42 25.93
CA PHE A 80 3.07 10.12 24.80
C PHE A 80 3.80 9.89 23.47
N LYS A 81 5.15 9.79 23.50
CA LYS A 81 5.97 9.49 22.32
C LYS A 81 5.57 8.18 21.64
N ASP A 82 5.26 7.16 22.42
CA ASP A 82 4.96 5.82 21.91
C ASP A 82 3.52 5.78 21.36
N LYS A 83 2.58 6.40 22.09
CA LYS A 83 1.22 6.65 21.59
C LYS A 83 1.23 7.40 20.26
N ARG A 84 2.00 8.49 20.18
CA ARG A 84 2.18 9.28 18.95
C ARG A 84 2.81 8.46 17.82
N SER A 85 3.74 7.55 18.13
CA SER A 85 4.37 6.69 17.13
C SER A 85 3.36 5.71 16.51
N LEU A 86 2.43 5.18 17.31
CA LEU A 86 1.34 4.34 16.80
C LEU A 86 0.34 5.15 15.97
N LEU A 87 -0.03 6.36 16.40
CA LEU A 87 -0.89 7.25 15.62
C LEU A 87 -0.26 7.58 14.26
N GLY A 88 1.00 8.00 14.26
CA GLY A 88 1.76 8.28 13.03
C GLY A 88 1.88 7.06 12.13
N PHE A 89 2.01 5.86 12.69
CA PHE A 89 1.98 4.62 11.91
C PHE A 89 0.69 4.49 11.10
N PHE A 90 -0.47 4.68 11.71
CA PHE A 90 -1.75 4.58 11.00
C PHE A 90 -1.98 5.74 10.02
N GLU A 91 -1.50 6.95 10.33
CA GLU A 91 -1.53 8.07 9.39
C GLU A 91 -0.70 7.77 8.13
N GLU A 92 0.48 7.16 8.27
CA GLU A 92 1.26 6.71 7.12
C GLU A 92 0.50 5.67 6.28
N ILE A 93 -0.19 4.72 6.92
CA ILE A 93 -1.08 3.77 6.20
C ILE A 93 -2.18 4.53 5.44
N SER A 94 -2.81 5.51 6.08
CA SER A 94 -3.84 6.36 5.46
C SER A 94 -3.30 7.10 4.24
N LEU A 95 -2.12 7.71 4.34
CA LEU A 95 -1.47 8.40 3.22
C LEU A 95 -1.12 7.45 2.08
N MET A 96 -0.63 6.24 2.39
CA MET A 96 -0.37 5.20 1.40
C MET A 96 -1.64 4.69 0.72
N MET A 97 -2.74 4.61 1.46
CA MET A 97 -4.05 4.24 0.93
C MET A 97 -4.59 5.33 0.01
N ASN A 98 -4.55 6.59 0.44
CA ASN A 98 -5.05 7.75 -0.30
C ASN A 98 -4.23 8.03 -1.58
N SER A 99 -2.94 7.67 -1.59
CA SER A 99 -2.08 7.75 -2.78
C SER A 99 -2.19 6.54 -3.72
N GLY A 100 -3.03 5.55 -3.39
CA GLY A 100 -3.21 4.35 -4.21
C GLY A 100 -2.05 3.34 -4.14
N LEU A 101 -1.08 3.54 -3.23
CA LEU A 101 0.01 2.59 -3.00
C LEU A 101 -0.48 1.31 -2.32
N ILE A 102 -1.48 1.41 -1.44
CA ILE A 102 -2.14 0.27 -0.80
C ILE A 102 -3.64 0.33 -1.09
N ARG A 103 -4.21 -0.79 -1.51
CA ARG A 103 -5.66 -0.89 -1.71
C ARG A 103 -6.39 -0.81 -0.37
N LYS A 104 -7.50 -0.07 -0.34
CA LYS A 104 -8.37 0.10 0.86
C LYS A 104 -8.69 -1.23 1.57
N ALA A 105 -9.04 -2.27 0.80
CA ALA A 105 -9.35 -3.60 1.34
C ALA A 105 -8.17 -4.28 2.04
N VAL A 106 -6.95 -4.11 1.52
CA VAL A 106 -5.72 -4.64 2.12
C VAL A 106 -5.38 -3.86 3.39
N ALA A 107 -5.53 -2.53 3.35
CA ALA A 107 -5.32 -1.67 4.52
C ALA A 107 -6.29 -2.04 5.67
N HIS A 108 -7.58 -2.19 5.35
CA HIS A 108 -8.59 -2.63 6.30
C HIS A 108 -8.28 -4.01 6.90
N TYR A 109 -8.02 -5.00 6.05
CA TYR A 109 -7.80 -6.36 6.51
C TYR A 109 -6.56 -6.51 7.42
N MET A 110 -5.50 -5.73 7.17
CA MET A 110 -4.26 -5.86 7.94
C MET A 110 -4.12 -4.88 9.10
N PHE A 111 -4.62 -3.66 8.95
CA PHE A 111 -4.36 -2.55 9.88
C PHE A 111 -5.65 -1.97 10.46
N GLY A 112 -6.78 -2.14 9.76
CA GLY A 112 -8.04 -1.50 10.12
C GLY A 112 -8.54 -1.89 11.50
N TYR A 113 -8.45 -3.18 11.86
CA TYR A 113 -8.83 -3.66 13.19
C TYR A 113 -8.09 -2.89 14.30
N TYR A 114 -6.75 -2.85 14.26
CA TYR A 114 -5.95 -2.16 15.28
C TYR A 114 -6.20 -0.65 15.32
N ALA A 115 -6.41 -0.01 14.16
CA ALA A 115 -6.74 1.40 14.08
C ALA A 115 -8.08 1.71 14.75
N ILE A 116 -9.10 0.87 14.53
CA ILE A 116 -10.40 0.97 15.18
C ILE A 116 -10.27 0.80 16.70
N ARG A 117 -9.54 -0.23 17.16
CA ARG A 117 -9.27 -0.45 18.58
C ARG A 117 -8.57 0.74 19.23
N CYS A 118 -7.55 1.30 18.56
CA CYS A 118 -6.84 2.50 19.00
C CYS A 118 -7.78 3.69 19.13
N TRP A 119 -8.66 3.92 18.14
CA TRP A 119 -9.63 5.00 18.19
C TRP A 119 -10.64 4.83 19.33
N ASP A 120 -11.13 3.62 19.57
CA ASP A 120 -12.22 3.38 20.53
C ASP A 120 -11.76 3.20 21.99
N SER A 121 -10.46 2.98 22.23
CA SER A 121 -9.86 2.84 23.56
C SER A 121 -9.98 4.12 24.38
N LYS A 122 -10.59 4.06 25.57
CA LYS A 122 -10.66 5.25 26.44
C LYS A 122 -9.33 5.54 27.11
N HIS A 123 -8.60 4.49 27.50
CA HIS A 123 -7.34 4.62 28.22
C HIS A 123 -6.21 5.17 27.33
N PHE A 124 -6.20 4.82 26.04
CA PHE A 124 -5.22 5.36 25.09
C PHE A 124 -5.31 6.89 24.97
N TRP A 125 -6.54 7.41 24.88
CA TRP A 125 -6.81 8.84 24.68
C TRP A 125 -6.88 9.67 25.97
N CYS A 126 -6.64 9.08 27.14
CA CYS A 126 -6.80 9.76 28.45
C CYS A 126 -6.12 11.15 28.49
N ASP A 127 -4.89 11.24 28.01
CA ASP A 127 -4.08 12.47 28.05
C ASP A 127 -3.80 13.05 26.65
N ILE A 128 -4.59 12.67 25.65
CA ILE A 128 -4.46 13.13 24.27
C ILE A 128 -5.80 13.72 23.82
N GLU A 129 -5.79 14.97 23.37
CA GLU A 129 -6.98 15.59 22.78
C GLU A 129 -7.33 14.89 21.45
N LYS A 130 -8.24 13.91 21.53
CA LYS A 130 -8.66 13.06 20.43
C LYS A 130 -9.24 13.84 19.26
N ASN A 131 -9.92 14.96 19.53
CA ASN A 131 -10.57 15.73 18.48
C ASN A 131 -9.67 16.78 17.83
N SER A 132 -8.41 16.88 18.26
CA SER A 132 -7.43 17.82 17.71
C SER A 132 -7.28 17.72 16.19
N ILE A 133 -6.93 18.83 15.56
CA ILE A 133 -6.65 18.91 14.12
C ILE A 133 -5.49 18.00 13.70
N TYR A 134 -4.56 17.72 14.63
CA TYR A 134 -3.38 16.91 14.36
C TYR A 134 -3.70 15.45 14.06
N TRP A 135 -4.89 14.96 14.45
CA TRP A 135 -5.30 13.56 14.25
C TRP A 135 -6.39 13.41 13.18
N THR A 136 -6.55 14.42 12.31
CA THR A 136 -7.61 14.41 11.28
C THR A 136 -7.40 13.29 10.27
N VAL A 137 -6.16 13.08 9.80
CA VAL A 137 -5.84 12.01 8.85
C VAL A 137 -6.09 10.63 9.47
N PHE A 138 -5.75 10.45 10.75
CA PHE A 138 -6.04 9.22 11.47
C PHE A 138 -7.55 9.00 11.65
N ARG A 139 -8.29 10.03 12.04
CA ARG A 139 -9.75 9.98 12.21
C ARG A 139 -10.45 9.56 10.91
N GLU A 140 -10.12 10.21 9.80
CA GLU A 140 -10.67 9.87 8.48
C GLU A 140 -10.35 8.42 8.10
N PHE A 141 -9.12 7.97 8.35
CA PHE A 141 -8.73 6.58 8.15
C PHE A 141 -9.62 5.62 8.95
N VAL A 142 -9.83 5.89 10.24
CA VAL A 142 -10.65 5.03 11.10
C VAL A 142 -12.11 5.00 10.64
N GLU A 143 -12.67 6.15 10.25
CA GLU A 143 -14.04 6.21 9.72
C GLU A 143 -14.18 5.34 8.47
N ASP A 144 -13.20 5.41 7.57
CA ASP A 144 -13.10 4.53 6.41
C ASP A 144 -13.03 3.05 6.80
N MET A 145 -12.22 2.69 7.80
CA MET A 145 -12.10 1.30 8.26
C MET A 145 -13.41 0.80 8.87
N LYS A 146 -14.07 1.61 9.71
CA LYS A 146 -15.38 1.28 10.30
C LYS A 146 -16.47 1.13 9.24
N SER A 147 -16.45 1.98 8.21
CA SER A 147 -17.38 1.84 7.09
C SER A 147 -17.16 0.53 6.34
N MET A 148 -15.90 0.12 6.16
CA MET A 148 -15.56 -1.14 5.50
C MET A 148 -15.95 -2.37 6.34
N GLU A 149 -15.76 -2.31 7.66
CA GLU A 149 -16.11 -3.40 8.59
C GLU A 149 -17.60 -3.75 8.50
N LYS A 150 -18.49 -2.74 8.45
CA LYS A 150 -19.94 -2.92 8.32
C LYS A 150 -20.37 -3.59 7.02
N HIS A 151 -19.60 -3.40 5.95
CA HIS A 151 -19.89 -3.91 4.62
C HIS A 151 -18.91 -5.01 4.19
N PHE A 152 -18.20 -5.61 5.15
CA PHE A 152 -17.12 -6.52 4.82
C PHE A 152 -17.67 -7.80 4.16
N SER A 153 -17.36 -7.95 2.88
CA SER A 153 -17.48 -9.22 2.16
C SER A 153 -16.11 -9.64 1.67
N PHE A 154 -15.65 -10.83 2.04
CA PHE A 154 -14.36 -11.33 1.57
C PHE A 154 -14.44 -11.62 0.06
N ASN A 155 -13.73 -10.83 -0.74
CA ASN A 155 -13.58 -11.05 -2.17
C ASN A 155 -12.10 -11.13 -2.54
N ARG A 156 -11.64 -12.31 -2.98
CA ARG A 156 -10.24 -12.57 -3.33
C ARG A 156 -9.65 -11.57 -4.35
N ARG A 157 -10.45 -10.99 -5.24
CA ARG A 157 -9.99 -10.01 -6.24
C ARG A 157 -9.51 -8.71 -5.60
N HIS A 158 -10.05 -8.35 -4.42
CA HIS A 158 -9.69 -7.13 -3.71
C HIS A 158 -8.38 -7.25 -2.92
N PHE A 159 -7.84 -8.47 -2.78
CA PHE A 159 -6.60 -8.79 -2.04
C PHE A 159 -5.41 -9.11 -2.96
N ARG A 160 -5.34 -8.47 -4.13
CA ARG A 160 -4.22 -8.57 -5.07
C ARG A 160 -3.45 -7.26 -5.09
N PHE A 161 -2.12 -7.33 -5.22
CA PHE A 161 -1.29 -6.17 -5.50
C PHE A 161 -1.39 -5.76 -6.97
#